data_AF-A0A534B3J1-F1
#
_entry.id   AF-A0A534B3J1-F1
#
_cell.length_a   1.000
_cell.length_b   1.000
_cell.length_c   1.000
_cell.angle_alpha   90.00
_cell.angle_beta   90.00
_cell.angle_gamma   90.00
#
_symmetry.space_group_name_H-M   'P 1'
#
loop_
_entity.id
_entity.type
_entity.pdbx_description
1 polymer ?
#
loop_
_entity_poly.entity_id
_entity_poly.type
_entity_poly.pdbx_seq_one_letter_code
_entity_poly.pdbx_strand_id
1 'polypeptide(L)'
;YHGSALTDLRPDEDNRAKELIEYFMIAANTAVAQFLERHRYASLRRVLCAPERWGRIVELARACGGSLPATPDARALSDFLAGRERAAPERFPDLSLSIVKLLGSAEYVRKRPGEAVQGHFGLAVDDYTHATAPNRRFPDLVTQRLVKAALAGRPSPYGEEELRELAAHCTEQEGNAAKVERQVHKSAAAMLLESRTGAQFDAMVTGASDKGVWVRILQPLAEGRLVRGFEGLDVGDPVRVQLVRTDVERGHIDFVRVH
;
A
#
# COMPACT_ATOMS: atom_id res chain seq x y z
N TYR A 1 22.67 -8.58 -9.83
CA TYR A 1 23.83 -9.10 -9.07
C TYR A 1 24.95 -9.47 -10.03
N HIS A 2 26.18 -9.09 -9.71
CA HIS A 2 27.40 -9.62 -10.35
C HIS A 2 28.15 -10.43 -9.28
N GLY A 3 28.09 -11.76 -9.36
CA GLY A 3 28.50 -12.62 -8.24
C GLY A 3 27.57 -12.41 -7.03
N SER A 4 28.15 -12.11 -5.87
CA SER A 4 27.40 -11.78 -4.64
C SER A 4 27.06 -10.29 -4.48
N ALA A 5 27.57 -9.42 -5.36
CA ALA A 5 27.37 -7.98 -5.24
C ALA A 5 26.03 -7.55 -5.89
N LEU A 6 25.21 -6.80 -5.13
CA LEU A 6 24.03 -6.14 -5.67
C LEU A 6 24.48 -5.00 -6.59
N THR A 7 23.94 -4.98 -7.80
CA THR A 7 24.40 -4.08 -8.88
C THR A 7 23.36 -3.06 -9.29
N ASP A 8 22.08 -3.40 -9.10
CA ASP A 8 20.95 -2.59 -9.55
C ASP A 8 19.68 -3.03 -8.82
N LEU A 9 18.70 -2.13 -8.72
CA LEU A 9 17.33 -2.41 -8.26
C LEU A 9 16.37 -1.97 -9.36
N ARG A 10 15.76 -2.95 -10.03
CA ARG A 10 14.82 -2.70 -11.13
C ARG A 10 13.38 -2.93 -10.66
N PRO A 11 12.42 -2.12 -11.13
CA PRO A 11 11.02 -2.40 -10.91
C PRO A 11 10.64 -3.73 -11.56
N ASP A 12 9.69 -4.45 -10.95
CA ASP A 12 9.05 -5.59 -11.58
C ASP A 12 8.14 -5.10 -12.70
N GLU A 13 8.18 -5.74 -13.87
CA GLU A 13 7.40 -5.34 -15.03
C GLU A 13 6.01 -5.98 -14.99
N ASP A 14 4.98 -5.17 -15.17
CA ASP A 14 3.62 -5.66 -15.31
C ASP A 14 3.40 -6.31 -16.68
N ASN A 15 2.52 -7.30 -16.70
CA ASN A 15 2.11 -7.94 -17.94
C ASN A 15 0.65 -8.39 -17.87
N ARG A 16 0.07 -8.62 -19.04
CA ARG A 16 -1.34 -8.99 -19.20
C ARG A 16 -1.71 -10.28 -18.46
N ALA A 17 -0.77 -11.20 -18.25
CA ALA A 17 -1.04 -12.43 -17.50
C ALA A 17 -1.17 -12.16 -16.00
N LYS A 18 -0.30 -11.31 -15.43
CA LYS A 18 -0.40 -10.87 -14.02
C LYS A 18 -1.73 -10.16 -13.79
N GLU A 19 -2.07 -9.21 -14.65
CA GLU A 19 -3.33 -8.45 -14.59
C GLU A 19 -4.56 -9.36 -14.68
N LEU A 20 -4.58 -10.29 -15.63
CA LEU A 20 -5.69 -11.23 -15.78
C LEU A 20 -5.91 -12.08 -14.52
N ILE A 21 -4.83 -12.61 -13.95
CA ILE A 21 -4.92 -13.41 -12.72
C ILE A 21 -5.41 -12.54 -11.56
N GLU A 22 -4.93 -11.31 -11.43
CA GLU A 22 -5.38 -10.37 -10.40
C GLU A 22 -6.90 -10.15 -10.45
N TYR A 23 -7.46 -9.86 -11.63
CA TYR A 23 -8.91 -9.69 -11.78
C TYR A 23 -9.71 -10.94 -11.42
N PHE A 24 -9.24 -12.14 -11.80
CA PHE A 24 -9.89 -13.39 -11.37
C PHE A 24 -9.86 -13.55 -9.84
N MET A 25 -8.74 -13.20 -9.20
CA MET A 25 -8.63 -13.30 -7.75
C MET A 25 -9.53 -12.30 -7.03
N ILE A 26 -9.63 -11.07 -7.52
CA ILE A 26 -10.56 -10.05 -6.98
C ILE A 26 -12.01 -10.55 -7.10
N ALA A 27 -12.40 -11.06 -8.27
CA ALA A 27 -13.75 -11.59 -8.48
C ALA A 27 -14.08 -12.76 -7.54
N ALA A 28 -13.14 -13.71 -7.39
CA ALA A 28 -13.30 -14.85 -6.48
C ALA A 28 -13.40 -14.42 -5.01
N ASN A 29 -12.56 -13.48 -4.59
CA ASN A 29 -12.56 -12.89 -3.25
C ASN A 29 -13.90 -12.22 -2.93
N THR A 30 -14.42 -11.39 -3.83
CA THR A 30 -15.73 -10.74 -3.68
C THR A 30 -16.87 -11.77 -3.66
N ALA A 31 -16.84 -12.78 -4.52
CA ALA A 31 -17.85 -13.84 -4.55
C ALA A 31 -17.89 -14.63 -3.23
N VAL A 32 -16.73 -14.91 -2.62
CA VAL A 32 -16.64 -15.57 -1.31
C VAL A 32 -17.17 -14.69 -0.19
N ALA A 33 -16.83 -13.39 -0.18
CA ALA A 33 -17.35 -12.45 0.82
C ALA A 33 -18.89 -12.40 0.78
N GLN A 34 -19.47 -12.25 -0.41
CA GLN A 34 -20.92 -12.25 -0.61
C GLN A 34 -21.56 -13.60 -0.30
N PHE A 35 -20.88 -14.71 -0.59
CA PHE A 35 -21.36 -16.05 -0.24
C PHE A 35 -21.55 -16.18 1.28
N LEU A 36 -20.54 -15.80 2.07
CA LEU A 36 -20.62 -15.86 3.54
C LEU A 36 -21.68 -14.91 4.12
N GLU A 37 -21.84 -13.73 3.50
CA GLU A 37 -22.91 -12.78 3.84
C GLU A 37 -24.30 -13.40 3.66
N ARG A 38 -24.57 -13.98 2.48
CA ARG A 38 -25.85 -14.64 2.17
C ARG A 38 -26.17 -15.81 3.11
N HIS A 39 -25.16 -16.54 3.56
CA HIS A 39 -25.30 -17.66 4.49
C HIS A 39 -25.33 -17.23 5.97
N ARG A 40 -25.28 -15.92 6.25
CA ARG A 40 -25.30 -15.36 7.60
C ARG A 40 -24.13 -15.81 8.49
N TYR A 41 -22.92 -15.88 7.92
CA TYR A 41 -21.70 -16.15 8.70
C TYR A 41 -20.98 -14.84 9.03
N ALA A 42 -20.67 -14.64 10.31
CA ALA A 42 -19.64 -13.69 10.69
C ALA A 42 -18.31 -14.12 10.03
N SER A 43 -17.59 -13.17 9.44
CA SER A 43 -16.40 -13.47 8.66
C SER A 43 -15.42 -12.32 8.62
N LEU A 44 -14.18 -12.60 8.20
CA LEU A 44 -13.17 -11.57 8.00
C LEU A 44 -13.45 -10.79 6.71
N ARG A 45 -13.28 -9.48 6.77
CA ARG A 45 -13.26 -8.56 5.63
C ARG A 45 -11.89 -7.92 5.54
N ARG A 46 -11.46 -7.61 4.32
CA ARG A 46 -10.25 -6.84 4.06
C ARG A 46 -10.68 -5.43 3.66
N VAL A 47 -10.45 -4.48 4.55
CA VAL A 47 -11.01 -3.13 4.49
C VAL A 47 -9.88 -2.13 4.28
N LEU A 48 -10.13 -1.14 3.43
CA LEU A 48 -9.28 0.02 3.28
C LEU A 48 -10.20 1.24 3.40
N CYS A 49 -10.13 1.91 4.54
CA CYS A 49 -10.97 3.05 4.84
C CYS A 49 -10.71 4.20 3.85
N ALA A 50 -11.65 5.16 3.81
CA ALA A 50 -11.43 6.38 3.06
C ALA A 50 -10.15 7.09 3.54
N PRO A 51 -9.35 7.69 2.64
CA PRO A 51 -8.07 8.29 3.02
C PRO A 51 -8.25 9.46 4.00
N GLU A 52 -7.60 9.40 5.16
CA GLU A 52 -7.57 10.52 6.11
C GLU A 52 -6.97 11.79 5.48
N ARG A 53 -6.01 11.61 4.57
CA ARG A 53 -5.31 12.69 3.87
C ARG A 53 -5.94 13.06 2.53
N TRP A 54 -7.25 12.91 2.39
CA TRP A 54 -7.96 13.26 1.15
C TRP A 54 -7.74 14.71 0.69
N GLY A 55 -7.66 15.66 1.61
CA GLY A 55 -7.37 17.07 1.28
C GLY A 55 -6.07 17.22 0.48
N ARG A 56 -5.02 16.47 0.85
CA ARG A 56 -3.76 16.45 0.11
C ARG A 56 -3.90 15.81 -1.27
N ILE A 57 -4.68 14.75 -1.38
CA ILE A 57 -5.00 14.11 -2.69
C ILE A 57 -5.67 15.13 -3.62
N VAL A 58 -6.62 15.92 -3.10
CA VAL A 58 -7.31 16.99 -3.86
C VAL A 58 -6.33 18.09 -4.29
N GLU A 59 -5.41 18.50 -3.41
CA GLU A 59 -4.36 19.48 -3.75
C GLU A 59 -3.43 18.98 -4.87
N LEU A 60 -2.96 17.73 -4.77
CA LEU A 60 -2.13 17.14 -5.81
C LEU A 60 -2.88 17.04 -7.15
N ALA A 61 -4.15 16.64 -7.11
CA ALA A 61 -4.98 16.60 -8.30
C ALA A 61 -5.11 17.99 -8.96
N ARG A 62 -5.30 19.04 -8.15
CA ARG A 62 -5.36 20.43 -8.60
C ARG A 62 -4.03 20.91 -9.18
N ALA A 63 -2.90 20.56 -8.57
CA ALA A 63 -1.57 20.90 -9.05
C ALA A 63 -1.28 20.29 -10.43
N CYS A 64 -1.85 19.12 -10.72
CA CYS A 64 -1.80 18.52 -12.05
C CYS A 64 -2.79 19.16 -13.04
N GLY A 65 -3.71 20.03 -12.59
CA GLY A 65 -4.77 20.62 -13.41
C GLY A 65 -6.04 19.77 -13.50
N GLY A 66 -6.25 18.86 -12.56
CA GLY A 66 -7.51 18.12 -12.38
C GLY A 66 -8.34 18.69 -11.24
N SER A 67 -9.51 18.08 -11.03
CA SER A 67 -10.38 18.42 -9.91
C SER A 67 -10.96 17.14 -9.32
N LEU A 68 -10.98 17.08 -7.99
CA LEU A 68 -11.60 16.02 -7.21
C LEU A 68 -12.61 16.64 -6.25
N PRO A 69 -13.68 15.91 -5.88
CA PRO A 69 -14.65 16.39 -4.89
C PRO A 69 -14.00 16.64 -3.52
N ALA A 70 -14.63 17.49 -2.72
CA ALA A 70 -14.14 17.83 -1.38
C ALA A 70 -14.16 16.63 -0.41
N THR A 71 -15.06 15.67 -0.64
CA THR A 71 -15.16 14.43 0.13
C THR A 71 -14.56 13.25 -0.64
N PRO A 72 -14.01 12.24 0.05
CA PRO A 72 -13.46 11.05 -0.59
C PRO A 72 -14.43 10.38 -1.57
N ASP A 73 -13.97 10.18 -2.80
CA ASP A 73 -14.70 9.48 -3.86
C ASP A 73 -13.71 8.63 -4.67
N ALA A 74 -13.82 7.30 -4.50
CA ALA A 74 -12.93 6.35 -5.15
C ALA A 74 -13.09 6.37 -6.68
N ARG A 75 -14.32 6.58 -7.19
CA ARG A 75 -14.58 6.59 -8.63
C ARG A 75 -14.00 7.84 -9.27
N ALA A 76 -14.23 9.01 -8.67
CA ALA A 76 -13.65 10.26 -9.14
C ALA A 76 -12.11 10.20 -9.14
N LEU A 77 -11.50 9.61 -8.09
CA LEU A 77 -10.05 9.40 -8.05
C LEU A 77 -9.57 8.48 -9.18
N SER A 78 -10.25 7.35 -9.40
CA SER A 78 -9.92 6.41 -10.46
C SER A 78 -9.99 7.05 -11.85
N ASP A 79 -11.07 7.77 -12.14
CA ASP A 79 -11.27 8.43 -13.43
C ASP A 79 -10.20 9.53 -13.66
N PHE A 80 -9.84 10.28 -12.60
CA PHE A 80 -8.75 11.25 -12.64
C PHE A 80 -7.39 10.58 -12.93
N LEU A 81 -7.05 9.51 -12.21
CA LEU A 81 -5.77 8.80 -12.38
C LEU A 81 -5.64 8.21 -13.79
N ALA A 82 -6.69 7.54 -14.29
CA ALA A 82 -6.71 7.00 -15.64
C ALA A 82 -6.58 8.09 -16.73
N GLY A 83 -7.16 9.28 -16.48
CA GLY A 83 -6.96 10.44 -17.34
C GLY A 83 -5.51 10.94 -17.34
N ARG A 84 -4.86 10.96 -16.17
CA ARG A 84 -3.46 11.41 -16.01
C ARG A 84 -2.46 10.45 -16.60
N GLU A 85 -2.68 9.15 -16.45
CA GLU A 85 -1.86 8.12 -17.05
C GLU A 85 -1.78 8.28 -18.58
N ARG A 86 -2.90 8.60 -19.24
CA ARG A 86 -2.94 8.87 -20.68
C ARG A 86 -2.32 10.22 -21.07
N ALA A 87 -2.54 11.25 -20.25
CA ALA A 87 -2.15 12.62 -20.60
C ALA A 87 -0.68 12.96 -20.30
N ALA A 88 -0.08 12.32 -19.30
CA ALA A 88 1.31 12.56 -18.86
C ALA A 88 1.95 11.27 -18.30
N PRO A 89 2.11 10.24 -19.16
CA PRO A 89 2.61 8.92 -18.73
C PRO A 89 3.98 8.97 -18.05
N GLU A 90 4.82 9.94 -18.39
CA GLU A 90 6.15 10.13 -17.80
C GLU A 90 6.12 10.66 -16.36
N ARG A 91 5.08 11.41 -15.99
CA ARG A 91 4.89 11.96 -14.61
C ARG A 91 3.94 11.11 -13.77
N PHE A 92 3.18 10.23 -14.41
CA PHE A 92 2.18 9.40 -13.75
C PHE A 92 2.74 8.50 -12.63
N PRO A 93 3.92 7.87 -12.75
CA PRO A 93 4.47 7.04 -11.68
C PRO A 93 4.64 7.79 -10.36
N ASP A 94 5.09 9.05 -10.43
CA ASP A 94 5.31 9.89 -9.25
C ASP A 94 3.98 10.30 -8.60
N LEU A 95 2.99 10.70 -9.42
CA LEU A 95 1.65 10.99 -8.94
C LEU A 95 0.99 9.75 -8.32
N SER A 96 1.03 8.62 -9.02
CA SER A 96 0.46 7.34 -8.57
C SER A 96 1.04 6.93 -7.22
N LEU A 97 2.38 6.97 -7.09
CA LEU A 97 3.05 6.68 -5.83
C LEU A 97 2.61 7.62 -4.70
N SER A 98 2.53 8.92 -4.98
CA SER A 98 2.09 9.92 -3.99
C SER A 98 0.68 9.64 -3.50
N ILE A 99 -0.24 9.32 -4.40
CA ILE A 99 -1.61 8.94 -4.05
C ILE A 99 -1.62 7.66 -3.22
N VAL A 100 -0.90 6.61 -3.63
CA VAL A 100 -0.80 5.35 -2.87
C VAL A 100 -0.30 5.59 -1.43
N LYS A 101 0.69 6.46 -1.26
CA LYS A 101 1.21 6.83 0.08
C LYS A 101 0.19 7.57 0.95
N LEU A 102 -0.82 8.20 0.34
CA LEU A 102 -1.89 8.93 1.03
C LEU A 102 -3.13 8.08 1.31
N LEU A 103 -3.32 6.95 0.62
CA LEU A 103 -4.50 6.08 0.80
C LEU A 103 -4.55 5.38 2.16
N GLY A 104 -3.41 5.19 2.82
CA GLY A 104 -3.31 4.45 4.08
C GLY A 104 -3.07 2.95 3.88
N SER A 105 -3.31 2.15 4.91
CA SER A 105 -3.10 0.70 4.91
C SER A 105 -4.41 -0.04 5.11
N ALA A 106 -4.58 -1.14 4.40
CA ALA A 106 -5.73 -2.00 4.56
C ALA A 106 -5.56 -2.92 5.79
N GLU A 107 -6.66 -3.29 6.41
CA GLU A 107 -6.69 -4.13 7.61
C GLU A 107 -7.73 -5.24 7.50
N TYR A 108 -7.54 -6.31 8.29
CA TYR A 108 -8.57 -7.31 8.49
C TYR A 108 -9.48 -6.88 9.63
N VAL A 109 -10.78 -6.96 9.39
CA VAL A 109 -11.81 -6.71 10.41
C VAL A 109 -12.84 -7.83 10.41
N ARG A 110 -13.45 -8.10 11.56
CA ARG A 110 -14.62 -8.99 11.64
C ARG A 110 -15.86 -8.22 11.19
N LYS A 111 -16.68 -8.81 10.32
CA LYS A 111 -18.01 -8.33 9.94
C LYS A 111 -19.07 -9.36 10.32
N ARG A 112 -20.15 -8.93 10.99
CA ARG A 112 -21.38 -9.70 11.20
C ARG A 112 -22.31 -9.58 9.99
N PRO A 113 -23.17 -10.58 9.75
CA PRO A 113 -24.18 -10.45 8.70
C PRO A 113 -25.10 -9.24 8.92
N GLY A 114 -25.27 -8.42 7.88
CA GLY A 114 -26.05 -7.18 7.93
C GLY A 114 -25.39 -6.00 8.67
N GLU A 115 -24.21 -6.19 9.26
CA GLU A 115 -23.41 -5.08 9.83
C GLU A 115 -22.80 -4.26 8.69
N ALA A 116 -23.02 -2.94 8.71
CA ALA A 116 -22.33 -2.04 7.81
C ALA A 116 -20.86 -1.92 8.25
N VAL A 117 -19.94 -2.27 7.35
CA VAL A 117 -18.49 -2.10 7.54
C VAL A 117 -18.00 -1.29 6.34
N GLN A 118 -17.01 -0.41 6.57
CA GLN A 118 -16.40 0.32 5.46
C GLN A 118 -15.83 -0.66 4.43
N GLY A 119 -16.03 -0.34 3.14
CA GLY A 119 -15.51 -1.14 2.04
C GLY A 119 -14.00 -0.99 1.85
N HIS A 120 -13.50 -1.48 0.72
CA HIS A 120 -12.13 -1.31 0.29
C HIS A 120 -12.03 -0.13 -0.69
N PHE A 121 -11.69 1.07 -0.19
CA PHE A 121 -11.66 2.31 -0.95
C PHE A 121 -10.86 2.19 -2.26
N GLY A 122 -9.65 1.64 -2.20
CA GLY A 122 -8.78 1.49 -3.38
C GLY A 122 -9.29 0.52 -4.45
N LEU A 123 -10.25 -0.35 -4.10
CA LEU A 123 -10.88 -1.28 -5.05
C LEU A 123 -12.31 -0.84 -5.42
N ALA A 124 -12.83 0.20 -4.77
CA ALA A 124 -14.21 0.65 -4.90
C ALA A 124 -15.25 -0.49 -4.73
N VAL A 125 -15.04 -1.38 -3.76
CA VAL A 125 -15.94 -2.50 -3.43
C VAL A 125 -16.31 -2.52 -1.95
N ASP A 126 -17.56 -2.85 -1.64
CA ASP A 126 -18.05 -2.88 -0.26
C ASP A 126 -17.74 -4.19 0.48
N ASP A 127 -17.86 -5.33 -0.21
CA ASP A 127 -17.67 -6.66 0.37
C ASP A 127 -16.47 -7.37 -0.24
N TYR A 128 -15.30 -7.19 0.38
CA TYR A 128 -14.04 -7.81 -0.03
C TYR A 128 -13.38 -8.59 1.10
N THR A 129 -12.80 -9.74 0.77
CA THR A 129 -12.03 -10.58 1.70
C THR A 129 -10.90 -11.26 0.97
N HIS A 130 -9.92 -11.82 1.68
CA HIS A 130 -8.93 -12.70 1.06
C HIS A 130 -9.35 -14.17 1.21
N ALA A 131 -9.36 -14.91 0.10
CA ALA A 131 -9.73 -16.33 0.07
C ALA A 131 -8.84 -17.20 -0.84
N THR A 132 -7.98 -16.59 -1.65
CA THR A 132 -7.29 -17.22 -2.79
C THR A 132 -5.87 -17.70 -2.51
N ALA A 133 -5.31 -17.47 -1.32
CA ALA A 133 -3.93 -17.83 -0.98
C ALA A 133 -3.73 -18.39 0.45
N PRO A 134 -4.46 -19.45 0.86
CA PRO A 134 -4.38 -20.04 2.20
C PRO A 134 -3.01 -20.62 2.57
N ASN A 135 -2.16 -20.93 1.57
CA ASN A 135 -0.82 -21.45 1.79
C ASN A 135 0.15 -20.40 2.35
N ARG A 136 -0.15 -19.11 2.20
CA ARG A 136 0.73 -17.99 2.61
C ARG A 136 0.03 -16.89 3.41
N ARG A 137 -1.28 -16.99 3.60
CA ARG A 137 -2.08 -16.04 4.41
C ARG A 137 -3.04 -16.80 5.30
N PHE A 138 -2.92 -16.61 6.61
CA PHE A 138 -3.80 -17.23 7.59
C PHE A 138 -5.28 -16.76 7.49
N PRO A 139 -5.58 -15.48 7.18
CA PRO A 139 -6.96 -15.04 6.93
C PRO A 139 -7.68 -15.86 5.86
N ASP A 140 -7.01 -16.19 4.75
CA ASP A 140 -7.59 -17.04 3.70
C ASP A 140 -7.93 -18.45 4.21
N LEU A 141 -7.12 -19.01 5.11
CA LEU A 141 -7.40 -20.31 5.72
C LEU A 141 -8.64 -20.24 6.63
N VAL A 142 -8.78 -19.18 7.42
CA VAL A 142 -9.98 -18.92 8.24
C VAL A 142 -11.21 -18.81 7.33
N THR A 143 -11.12 -18.00 6.28
CA THR A 143 -12.18 -17.83 5.27
C THR A 143 -12.58 -19.17 4.64
N GLN A 144 -11.62 -20.01 4.25
CA GLN A 144 -11.92 -21.32 3.66
C GLN A 144 -12.62 -22.27 4.63
N ARG A 145 -12.28 -22.23 5.93
CA ARG A 145 -12.98 -23.01 6.97
C ARG A 145 -14.42 -22.55 7.15
N LEU A 146 -14.66 -21.25 7.15
CA LEU A 146 -16.01 -20.66 7.19
C LEU A 146 -16.83 -21.09 5.96
N VAL A 147 -16.26 -21.01 4.76
CA VAL A 147 -16.93 -21.42 3.51
C VAL A 147 -17.31 -22.89 3.56
N LYS A 148 -16.40 -23.77 4.02
CA LYS A 148 -16.69 -25.21 4.17
C LYS A 148 -17.82 -25.48 5.16
N ALA A 149 -17.85 -24.78 6.29
CA ALA A 149 -18.93 -24.92 7.28
C ALA A 149 -20.27 -24.48 6.70
N ALA A 150 -20.30 -23.33 6.02
CA ALA A 150 -21.49 -22.81 5.35
C ALA A 150 -22.03 -23.76 4.27
N LEU A 151 -21.15 -24.30 3.41
CA LEU A 151 -21.53 -25.28 2.38
C LEU A 151 -22.09 -26.58 2.98
N ALA A 152 -21.60 -26.98 4.15
CA ALA A 152 -22.07 -28.17 4.86
C ALA A 152 -23.29 -27.92 5.77
N GLY A 153 -23.79 -26.67 5.85
CA GLY A 153 -24.86 -26.29 6.76
C GLY A 153 -24.50 -26.43 8.25
N ARG A 154 -23.21 -26.41 8.59
CA ARG A 154 -22.72 -26.59 9.97
C ARG A 154 -22.43 -25.25 10.63
N PRO A 155 -22.60 -25.08 11.95
CA PRO A 155 -22.27 -23.84 12.64
C PRO A 155 -20.87 -23.33 12.32
N SER A 156 -20.67 -22.01 12.44
CA SER A 156 -19.35 -21.40 12.30
C SER A 156 -18.33 -22.11 13.21
N PRO A 157 -17.16 -22.53 12.68
CA PRO A 157 -16.10 -23.10 13.49
C PRO A 157 -15.41 -22.08 14.40
N TYR A 158 -15.73 -20.79 14.26
CA TYR A 158 -15.14 -19.70 15.01
C TYR A 158 -16.22 -18.86 15.71
N GLY A 159 -15.93 -18.44 16.94
CA GLY A 159 -16.71 -17.44 17.64
C GLY A 159 -16.46 -16.03 17.07
N GLU A 160 -17.38 -15.09 17.30
CA GLU A 160 -17.21 -13.73 16.78
C GLU A 160 -16.07 -12.95 17.44
N GLU A 161 -15.85 -13.19 18.73
CA GLU A 161 -14.74 -12.60 19.47
C GLU A 161 -13.41 -13.17 18.98
N GLU A 162 -13.34 -14.49 18.81
CA GLU A 162 -12.19 -15.16 18.21
C GLU A 162 -11.89 -14.61 16.80
N LEU A 163 -12.90 -14.40 15.96
CA LEU A 163 -12.71 -13.78 14.64
C LEU A 163 -12.16 -12.35 14.75
N ARG A 164 -12.57 -11.58 15.76
CA ARG A 164 -12.06 -10.21 16.00
C ARG A 164 -10.59 -10.25 16.41
N GLU A 165 -10.22 -11.14 17.33
CA GLU A 165 -8.84 -11.34 17.75
C GLU A 165 -7.95 -11.82 16.59
N LEU A 166 -8.43 -12.79 15.80
CA LEU A 166 -7.73 -13.26 14.61
C LEU A 166 -7.53 -12.16 13.57
N ALA A 167 -8.52 -11.29 13.37
CA ALA A 167 -8.42 -10.15 12.46
C ALA A 167 -7.31 -9.18 12.90
N ALA A 168 -7.32 -8.79 14.18
CA ALA A 168 -6.31 -7.90 14.76
C ALA A 168 -4.91 -8.52 14.68
N HIS A 169 -4.77 -9.79 15.07
CA HIS A 169 -3.50 -10.50 15.00
C HIS A 169 -2.95 -10.57 13.58
N CYS A 170 -3.78 -10.93 12.59
CA CYS A 170 -3.34 -11.03 11.20
C CYS A 170 -2.90 -9.67 10.63
N THR A 171 -3.61 -8.59 10.97
CA THR A 171 -3.24 -7.22 10.60
C THR A 171 -1.90 -6.81 11.20
N GLU A 172 -1.67 -7.13 12.48
CA GLU A 172 -0.39 -6.87 13.15
C GLU A 172 0.76 -7.64 12.49
N GLN A 173 0.59 -8.95 12.27
CA GLN A 173 1.63 -9.78 11.67
C GLN A 173 1.97 -9.36 10.24
N GLU A 174 0.98 -8.95 9.44
CA GLU A 174 1.21 -8.36 8.12
C GLU A 174 2.02 -7.06 8.22
N GLY A 175 1.67 -6.19 9.17
CA GLY A 175 2.42 -4.97 9.45
C GLY A 175 3.87 -5.25 9.85
N ASN A 176 4.12 -6.29 10.64
CA ASN A 176 5.46 -6.71 11.05
C ASN A 176 6.28 -7.28 9.89
N ALA A 177 5.68 -8.17 9.08
CA ALA A 177 6.32 -8.69 7.86
C ALA A 177 6.71 -7.55 6.90
N ALA A 178 5.80 -6.60 6.67
CA ALA A 178 6.06 -5.45 5.79
C ALA A 178 7.15 -4.52 6.34
N LYS A 179 7.31 -4.40 7.67
CA LYS A 179 8.44 -3.65 8.27
C LYS A 179 9.77 -4.31 7.95
N VAL A 180 9.86 -5.64 8.09
CA VAL A 180 11.08 -6.40 7.79
C VAL A 180 11.42 -6.31 6.31
N GLU A 181 10.45 -6.52 5.41
CA GLU A 181 10.67 -6.41 3.97
C GLU A 181 11.18 -5.00 3.58
N ARG A 182 10.56 -3.95 4.12
CA ARG A 182 11.04 -2.57 3.92
C ARG A 182 12.47 -2.38 4.44
N GLN A 183 12.82 -2.94 5.59
CA GLN A 183 14.18 -2.84 6.14
C GLN A 183 15.20 -3.54 5.23
N VAL A 184 14.89 -4.73 4.71
CA VAL A 184 15.75 -5.46 3.78
C VAL A 184 15.95 -4.66 2.48
N HIS A 185 14.88 -4.12 1.90
CA HIS A 185 14.97 -3.26 0.72
C HIS A 185 15.79 -1.99 0.98
N LYS A 186 15.62 -1.35 2.14
CA LYS A 186 16.43 -0.18 2.50
C LYS A 186 17.90 -0.52 2.71
N SER A 187 18.19 -1.68 3.28
CA SER A 187 19.57 -2.16 3.46
C SER A 187 20.24 -2.40 2.10
N ALA A 188 19.54 -3.07 1.18
CA ALA A 188 19.97 -3.26 -0.20
C ALA A 188 20.21 -1.92 -0.93
N ALA A 189 19.29 -0.96 -0.78
CA ALA A 189 19.43 0.37 -1.36
C ALA A 189 20.60 1.15 -0.73
N ALA A 190 20.82 1.02 0.58
CA ALA A 190 21.96 1.63 1.28
C ALA A 190 23.30 1.10 0.75
N MET A 191 23.41 -0.21 0.48
CA MET A 191 24.62 -0.80 -0.12
C MET A 191 24.93 -0.18 -1.50
N LEU A 192 23.91 0.09 -2.31
CA LEU A 192 24.08 0.73 -3.62
C LEU A 192 24.46 2.21 -3.53
N LEU A 193 24.10 2.86 -2.42
CA LEU A 193 24.30 4.30 -2.22
C LEU A 193 25.55 4.63 -1.40
N GLU A 194 26.17 3.67 -0.72
CA GLU A 194 27.30 3.87 0.19
C GLU A 194 28.44 4.68 -0.45
N SER A 195 28.83 4.30 -1.67
CA SER A 195 29.89 4.95 -2.46
C SER A 195 29.48 6.30 -3.07
N ARG A 196 28.21 6.71 -2.93
CA ARG A 196 27.64 7.94 -3.51
C ARG A 196 27.37 9.02 -2.47
N THR A 197 27.91 8.89 -1.25
CA THR A 197 27.76 9.91 -0.21
C THR A 197 28.25 11.27 -0.73
N GLY A 198 27.45 12.31 -0.52
CA GLY A 198 27.68 13.66 -1.05
C GLY A 198 27.04 13.92 -2.42
N ALA A 199 26.57 12.89 -3.14
CA ALA A 199 25.86 13.07 -4.40
C ALA A 199 24.48 13.71 -4.20
N GLN A 200 24.03 14.45 -5.21
CA GLN A 200 22.71 15.10 -5.24
C GLN A 200 21.75 14.36 -6.17
N PHE A 201 20.48 14.38 -5.81
CA PHE A 201 19.42 13.67 -6.51
C PHE A 201 18.15 14.52 -6.56
N ASP A 202 17.41 14.39 -7.66
CA ASP A 202 16.01 14.76 -7.67
C ASP A 202 15.21 13.67 -6.92
N ALA A 203 14.28 14.14 -6.09
CA ALA A 203 13.50 13.32 -5.21
C ALA A 203 12.07 13.83 -5.12
N MET A 204 11.20 12.95 -4.63
CA MET A 204 9.83 13.28 -4.27
C MET A 204 9.58 12.87 -2.82
N VAL A 205 8.84 13.71 -2.09
CA VAL A 205 8.43 13.40 -0.72
C VAL A 205 7.40 12.26 -0.75
N THR A 206 7.72 11.13 -0.10
CA THR A 206 6.85 9.94 -0.02
C THR A 206 6.22 9.73 1.35
N GLY A 207 6.60 10.54 2.34
CA GLY A 207 5.97 10.54 3.65
C GLY A 207 6.27 11.83 4.41
N ALA A 208 5.28 12.38 5.08
CA ALA A 208 5.41 13.52 5.97
C ALA A 208 4.50 13.31 7.19
N SER A 209 5.08 13.34 8.39
CA SER A 209 4.40 13.14 9.66
C SER A 209 5.27 13.66 10.80
N ASP A 210 4.75 13.66 12.03
CA ASP A 210 5.51 14.02 13.24
C ASP A 210 6.75 13.14 13.46
N LYS A 211 6.77 11.93 12.89
CA LYS A 211 7.93 11.01 12.96
C LYS A 211 9.07 11.41 12.01
N GLY A 212 8.80 12.28 11.04
CA GLY A 212 9.77 12.76 10.06
C GLY A 212 9.22 12.87 8.65
N VAL A 213 10.11 13.24 7.73
CA VAL A 213 9.86 13.32 6.29
C VAL A 213 10.74 12.32 5.56
N TRP A 214 10.15 11.61 4.61
CA TRP A 214 10.83 10.64 3.75
C TRP A 214 10.75 11.07 2.30
N VAL A 215 11.84 10.82 1.58
CA VAL A 215 11.99 11.15 0.16
C VAL A 215 12.40 9.91 -0.60
N ARG A 216 11.96 9.80 -1.84
CA ARG A 216 12.37 8.75 -2.78
C ARG A 216 13.13 9.37 -3.94
N ILE A 217 14.29 8.81 -4.23
CA ILE A 217 15.09 9.10 -5.42
C ILE A 217 14.85 8.02 -6.48
N LEU A 218 15.03 8.37 -7.76
CA LEU A 218 14.73 7.46 -8.87
C LEU A 218 15.95 6.66 -9.36
N GLN A 219 17.18 7.14 -9.15
CA GLN A 219 18.39 6.53 -9.72
C GLN A 219 19.58 6.46 -8.74
N PRO A 220 19.77 5.33 -8.02
CA PRO A 220 18.91 4.14 -7.98
C PRO A 220 17.61 4.41 -7.23
N LEU A 221 16.63 3.52 -7.40
CA LEU A 221 15.38 3.59 -6.66
C LEU A 221 15.62 3.37 -5.16
N ALA A 222 15.50 4.43 -4.36
CA ALA A 222 15.74 4.35 -2.92
C ALA A 222 14.88 5.34 -2.14
N GLU A 223 14.41 4.94 -0.98
CA GLU A 223 13.67 5.79 -0.04
C GLU A 223 14.50 6.01 1.22
N GLY A 224 14.69 7.27 1.61
CA GLY A 224 15.46 7.67 2.79
C GLY A 224 14.78 8.78 3.57
N ARG A 225 15.32 9.08 4.75
CA ARG A 225 14.81 10.14 5.64
C ARG A 225 15.45 11.47 5.25
N LEU A 226 14.64 12.53 5.18
CA LEU A 226 15.12 13.90 5.09
C LEU A 226 15.39 14.43 6.50
N VAL A 227 16.66 14.52 6.88
CA VAL A 227 17.06 14.87 8.26
C VAL A 227 17.19 16.38 8.49
N ARG A 228 17.28 17.18 7.42
CA ARG A 228 17.32 18.66 7.46
C ARG A 228 16.63 19.28 6.24
N GLY A 229 16.02 20.44 6.43
CA GLY A 229 15.35 21.20 5.35
C GLY A 229 14.01 20.60 4.94
N PHE A 230 13.33 19.93 5.87
CA PHE A 230 12.06 19.26 5.66
C PHE A 230 10.85 20.16 5.93
N GLU A 231 11.07 21.37 6.44
CA GLU A 231 10.04 22.32 6.83
C GLU A 231 9.17 22.72 5.63
N GLY A 232 7.86 22.63 5.81
CA GLY A 232 6.86 22.98 4.79
C GLY A 232 6.73 21.99 3.64
N LEU A 233 7.42 20.84 3.69
CA LEU A 233 7.30 19.78 2.68
C LEU A 233 6.20 18.78 3.05
N ASP A 234 5.49 18.32 2.03
CA ASP A 234 4.46 17.30 2.15
C ASP A 234 4.52 16.29 1.00
N VAL A 235 3.84 15.15 1.15
CA VAL A 235 3.80 14.06 0.18
C VAL A 235 3.44 14.56 -1.21
N GLY A 236 4.23 14.14 -2.20
CA GLY A 236 4.12 14.55 -3.60
C GLY A 236 4.90 15.83 -3.95
N ASP A 237 5.49 16.54 -2.98
CA ASP A 237 6.34 17.68 -3.29
C ASP A 237 7.66 17.21 -3.94
N PRO A 238 8.08 17.84 -5.05
CA PRO A 238 9.41 17.62 -5.61
C PRO A 238 10.46 18.33 -4.76
N VAL A 239 11.60 17.69 -4.56
CA VAL A 239 12.70 18.23 -3.75
C VAL A 239 14.05 17.74 -4.29
N ARG A 240 15.05 18.61 -4.25
CA ARG A 240 16.43 18.22 -4.53
C ARG A 240 17.15 17.92 -3.22
N VAL A 241 17.83 16.78 -3.17
CA VAL A 241 18.44 16.27 -1.93
C VAL A 241 19.88 15.85 -2.14
N GLN A 242 20.68 15.93 -1.08
CA GLN A 242 22.04 15.41 -1.04
C GLN A 242 22.11 14.25 -0.06
N LEU A 243 22.69 13.13 -0.48
CA LEU A 243 22.95 11.98 0.38
C LEU A 243 24.03 12.33 1.39
N VAL A 244 23.77 12.19 2.69
CA VAL A 244 24.74 12.52 3.75
C VAL A 244 25.21 11.31 4.54
N ARG A 245 24.39 10.25 4.61
CA ARG A 245 24.75 9.04 5.34
C ARG A 245 23.98 7.83 4.81
N THR A 246 24.64 6.69 4.83
CA THR A 246 24.01 5.37 4.72
C THR A 246 24.42 4.51 5.93
N ASP A 247 23.57 3.56 6.29
CA ASP A 247 23.82 2.57 7.33
C ASP A 247 23.20 1.25 6.85
N VAL A 248 24.03 0.37 6.31
CA VAL A 248 23.58 -0.88 5.67
C VAL A 248 22.94 -1.82 6.69
N GLU A 249 23.54 -1.97 7.88
CA GLU A 249 23.03 -2.88 8.91
C GLU A 249 21.64 -2.48 9.41
N ARG A 250 21.39 -1.18 9.53
CA ARG A 250 20.09 -0.65 10.00
C ARG A 250 19.14 -0.30 8.86
N GLY A 251 19.59 -0.34 7.60
CA GLY A 251 18.82 0.13 6.45
C GLY A 251 18.45 1.62 6.55
N HIS A 252 19.37 2.45 7.04
CA HIS A 252 19.16 3.91 7.06
C HIS A 252 19.83 4.57 5.85
N ILE A 253 19.13 5.54 5.28
CA ILE A 253 19.59 6.40 4.19
C ILE A 253 19.13 7.79 4.58
N ASP A 254 20.07 8.70 4.85
CA ASP A 254 19.77 10.06 5.29
C ASP A 254 20.13 11.07 4.21
N PHE A 255 19.19 11.97 3.97
CA PHE A 255 19.27 13.04 3.00
C PHE A 255 19.14 14.41 3.65
N VAL A 256 19.69 15.44 3.03
CA VAL A 256 19.43 16.85 3.37
C VAL A 256 18.94 17.59 2.14
N ARG A 257 18.05 18.56 2.32
CA ARG A 257 17.57 19.38 1.20
C ARG A 257 18.70 20.27 0.67
N VAL A 258 18.76 20.39 -0.65
CA VAL A 258 19.64 21.32 -1.36
C VAL A 258 18.78 22.49 -1.84
N HIS A 259 19.30 23.70 -1.69
CA HIS A 259 18.69 24.94 -2.20
C HIS A 259 19.19 25.26 -3.62
#